data_AF-A0A0G1XZ29-F1
#
_entry.id   AF-A0A0G1XZ29-F1
#
_cell.length_a   1.000
_cell.length_b   1.000
_cell.length_c   1.000
_cell.angle_alpha   90.00
_cell.angle_beta   90.00
_cell.angle_gamma   90.00
#
_symmetry.space_group_name_H-M   'P 1'
#
loop_
_entity.id
_entity.type
_entity.pdbx_description
1 polymer ?
#
loop_
_entity_poly.entity_id
_entity_poly.type
_entity_poly.pdbx_seq_one_letter_code
_entity_poly.pdbx_strand_id
1 'polypeptide(L)'
;MDFFNFKKSIIRPDPICEFCHPYRPTHVADRVGFLVEWMLRPVAHAVPHVFEETLWCGFIRLLIFLHLARWQSVSSNVYEGKRRELWRAAEARSVPFERLFFFGLPTTTHRVFLRGRWIVTDELLHTTSSVSPFHPAINDKAAMGCLLREEGIPVPDGGACWTAFRARNRARSLSPCVIKARDGSLSKHVMIKPDDLHEAVRVVKQVCPSVIVERFIEGDVFRATTVHGQLVGVVRRDPVEQGRKVVMADGARMVDVTDELHSKNRELFERTALLVGGAILGIDFITTDPSRAWNEVELKVIELNSFPNFEMHLYPDEGTPRDIAGAYWDGLL
;
A
#
# COMPACT_ATOMS: atom_id res chain seq x y z
N MET A 1 -27.66 49.25 23.79
CA MET A 1 -27.17 48.71 22.51
C MET A 1 -25.66 48.73 22.58
N ASP A 2 -25.02 47.60 22.80
CA ASP A 2 -23.60 47.44 22.51
C ASP A 2 -23.41 46.10 21.82
N PHE A 3 -23.43 46.19 20.49
CA PHE A 3 -23.47 45.12 19.52
C PHE A 3 -22.05 44.64 19.18
N PHE A 4 -21.15 44.48 20.16
CA PHE A 4 -19.73 44.18 19.87
C PHE A 4 -19.03 43.29 20.91
N ASN A 5 -19.73 42.30 21.49
CA ASN A 5 -19.10 41.32 22.38
C ASN A 5 -19.40 39.85 22.00
N PHE A 6 -19.46 39.56 20.71
CA PHE A 6 -19.67 38.20 20.19
C PHE A 6 -18.62 37.83 19.13
N LYS A 7 -17.32 37.89 19.47
CA LYS A 7 -16.24 37.34 18.61
C LYS A 7 -14.92 37.12 19.38
N LYS A 8 -14.98 36.35 20.46
CA LYS A 8 -13.81 35.68 21.07
C LYS A 8 -14.11 34.25 21.51
N SER A 9 -14.95 33.56 20.76
CA SER A 9 -15.06 32.10 20.78
C SER A 9 -15.22 31.65 19.33
N ILE A 10 -14.65 30.51 18.96
CA ILE A 10 -14.47 30.02 17.58
C ILE A 10 -13.16 30.52 16.95
N ILE A 11 -12.03 30.07 17.47
CA ILE A 11 -11.09 29.13 16.82
C ILE A 11 -10.41 28.44 18.02
N ARG A 12 -10.91 27.26 18.42
CA ARG A 12 -10.08 26.38 19.25
C ARG A 12 -9.01 25.82 18.31
N PRO A 13 -7.72 25.82 18.65
CA PRO A 13 -6.74 25.06 17.87
C PRO A 13 -7.23 23.61 17.81
N ASP A 14 -7.25 23.02 16.61
CA ASP A 14 -7.75 21.66 16.41
C ASP A 14 -7.07 20.70 17.40
N PRO A 15 -7.82 19.80 18.04
CA PRO A 15 -7.23 18.88 19.00
C PRO A 15 -6.21 18.00 18.30
N ILE A 16 -4.98 18.09 18.78
CA ILE A 16 -3.84 17.27 18.41
C ILE A 16 -4.26 15.78 18.49
N CYS A 17 -4.03 15.01 17.42
CA CYS A 17 -4.39 13.59 17.43
C CYS A 17 -3.45 12.78 18.33
N GLU A 18 -3.97 12.29 19.45
CA GLU A 18 -3.21 11.47 20.43
C GLU A 18 -2.93 10.05 19.92
N PHE A 19 -3.65 9.60 18.88
CA PHE A 19 -3.54 8.25 18.31
C PHE A 19 -2.55 8.15 17.14
N CYS A 20 -1.94 9.28 16.76
CA CYS A 20 -0.86 9.35 15.79
C CYS A 20 0.46 9.58 16.53
N HIS A 21 1.25 8.51 16.69
CA HIS A 21 2.60 8.58 17.24
C HIS A 21 3.64 8.31 16.14
N PRO A 22 4.82 8.96 16.14
CA PRO A 22 5.26 10.08 17.01
C PRO A 22 4.78 11.46 16.54
N TYR A 23 4.36 11.57 15.28
CA TYR A 23 3.89 12.81 14.67
C TYR A 23 2.40 12.97 14.94
N ARG A 24 1.96 14.08 15.55
CA ARG A 24 0.55 14.34 15.92
C ARG A 24 -0.12 15.39 15.00
N PRO A 25 -0.44 15.06 13.74
CA PRO A 25 -1.01 16.00 12.77
C PRO A 25 -2.48 16.32 13.06
N THR A 26 -2.99 17.35 12.39
CA THR A 26 -4.44 17.53 12.18
C THR A 26 -4.86 16.73 10.95
N HIS A 27 -5.99 16.03 11.01
CA HIS A 27 -6.50 15.19 9.90
C HIS A 27 -7.48 15.93 8.97
N VAL A 28 -7.49 17.26 8.98
CA VAL A 28 -8.40 18.05 8.13
C VAL A 28 -8.03 17.88 6.66
N ALA A 29 -6.75 17.99 6.32
CA ALA A 29 -6.25 17.82 4.96
C ALA A 29 -6.53 16.41 4.43
N ASP A 30 -6.29 15.37 5.24
CA ASP A 30 -6.57 13.97 4.88
C ASP A 30 -8.06 13.76 4.55
N ARG A 31 -8.97 14.29 5.39
CA ARG A 31 -10.42 14.15 5.19
C ARG A 31 -10.92 14.91 3.95
N VAL A 32 -10.44 16.14 3.75
CA VAL A 32 -10.82 16.95 2.58
C VAL A 32 -10.24 16.33 1.31
N GLY A 33 -8.98 15.93 1.34
CA GLY A 33 -8.31 15.23 0.23
C GLY A 33 -9.07 13.97 -0.18
N PHE A 34 -9.42 13.11 0.78
CA PHE A 34 -10.24 11.93 0.53
C PHE A 34 -11.58 12.27 -0.14
N LEU A 35 -12.28 13.30 0.34
CA LEU A 35 -13.58 13.68 -0.23
C LEU A 35 -13.44 14.22 -1.67
N VAL A 36 -12.43 15.06 -1.91
CA VAL A 36 -12.13 15.62 -3.23
C VAL A 36 -11.76 14.50 -4.20
N GLU A 37 -10.85 13.60 -3.82
CA GLU A 37 -10.45 12.46 -4.64
C GLU A 37 -11.64 11.53 -4.93
N TRP A 38 -12.46 11.23 -3.92
CA TRP A 38 -13.65 10.41 -4.09
C TRP A 38 -14.68 11.02 -5.07
N MET A 39 -14.87 12.35 -5.03
CA MET A 39 -15.74 13.06 -5.97
C MET A 39 -15.19 13.08 -7.40
N LEU A 40 -13.87 13.23 -7.55
CA LEU A 40 -13.20 13.28 -8.85
C LEU A 40 -12.93 11.91 -9.44
N ARG A 41 -13.05 10.84 -8.66
CA ARG A 41 -12.76 9.45 -9.07
C ARG A 41 -13.43 9.03 -10.37
N PRO A 42 -14.73 9.29 -10.61
CA PRO A 42 -15.38 8.92 -11.87
C PRO A 42 -14.75 9.60 -13.09
N VAL A 43 -14.27 10.84 -12.92
CA VAL A 43 -13.60 11.62 -13.97
C VAL A 43 -12.20 11.05 -14.21
N ALA A 44 -11.44 10.76 -13.15
CA ALA A 44 -10.12 10.16 -13.25
C ALA A 44 -10.13 8.80 -13.96
N HIS A 45 -11.15 7.97 -13.75
CA HIS A 45 -11.31 6.69 -14.46
C HIS A 45 -11.77 6.83 -15.93
N ALA A 46 -12.33 7.98 -16.30
CA ALA A 46 -12.82 8.26 -17.64
C ALA A 46 -11.75 8.86 -18.57
N VAL A 47 -10.64 9.36 -18.01
CA VAL A 47 -9.49 9.82 -18.79
C VAL A 47 -8.61 8.61 -19.12
N PRO A 48 -8.41 8.27 -20.41
CA PRO A 48 -7.54 7.15 -20.76
C PRO A 48 -6.10 7.43 -20.33
N HIS A 49 -5.51 6.57 -19.48
CA HIS A 49 -4.11 6.70 -19.04
C HIS A 49 -3.09 6.85 -20.19
N VAL A 50 -3.40 6.28 -21.36
CA VAL A 50 -2.58 6.38 -22.58
C VAL A 50 -2.47 7.82 -23.10
N PHE A 51 -3.51 8.63 -22.89
CA PHE A 51 -3.53 10.03 -23.30
C PHE A 51 -2.62 10.89 -22.39
N GLU A 52 -2.57 10.58 -21.09
CA GLU A 52 -1.69 11.24 -20.13
C GLU A 52 -0.21 10.91 -20.36
N GLU A 53 0.15 9.65 -20.58
CA GLU A 53 1.56 9.27 -20.83
C GLU A 53 2.14 9.94 -22.08
N THR A 54 1.34 10.03 -23.16
CA THR A 54 1.77 10.64 -24.42
C THR A 54 1.97 12.16 -24.27
N LEU A 55 1.03 12.84 -23.61
CA LEU A 55 1.13 14.27 -23.31
C LEU A 55 2.29 14.55 -22.35
N TRP A 56 2.47 13.72 -21.33
CA TRP A 56 3.56 13.85 -20.35
C TRP A 56 4.92 13.67 -21.00
N CYS A 57 5.10 12.63 -21.83
CA CYS A 57 6.32 12.46 -22.62
C CYS A 57 6.56 13.63 -23.58
N GLY A 58 5.51 14.16 -24.21
CA GLY A 58 5.59 15.36 -25.05
C GLY A 58 6.02 16.61 -24.27
N PHE A 59 5.46 16.80 -23.08
CA PHE A 59 5.82 17.89 -22.17
C PHE A 59 7.26 17.79 -21.69
N ILE A 60 7.72 16.60 -21.29
CA ILE A 60 9.13 16.36 -20.92
C ILE A 60 10.05 16.69 -22.10
N ARG A 61 9.72 16.25 -23.32
CA ARG A 61 10.50 16.57 -24.52
C ARG A 61 10.56 18.08 -24.77
N LEU A 62 9.45 18.80 -24.60
CA LEU A 62 9.42 20.26 -24.70
C LEU A 62 10.31 20.93 -23.65
N LEU A 63 10.24 20.52 -22.39
CA LEU A 63 11.08 21.07 -21.34
C LEU A 63 12.58 20.80 -21.58
N ILE A 64 12.92 19.62 -22.10
CA ILE A 64 14.30 19.30 -22.50
C ILE A 64 14.75 20.20 -23.65
N PHE A 65 13.90 20.38 -24.67
CA PHE A 65 14.17 21.28 -25.79
C PHE A 65 14.40 22.73 -25.33
N LEU A 66 13.64 23.18 -24.32
CA LEU A 66 13.80 24.49 -23.70
C LEU A 66 14.96 24.55 -22.67
N HIS A 67 15.73 23.49 -22.51
CA HIS A 67 16.83 23.37 -21.51
C HIS A 67 16.37 23.55 -20.05
N LEU A 68 15.09 23.35 -19.78
CA LEU A 68 14.49 23.40 -18.44
C LEU A 68 14.46 22.03 -17.76
N ALA A 69 14.66 20.96 -18.53
CA ALA A 69 14.76 19.60 -18.04
C ALA A 69 15.96 18.86 -18.65
N ARG A 70 16.51 17.88 -17.93
CA ARG A 70 17.53 16.98 -18.47
C ARG A 70 17.45 15.59 -17.86
N TRP A 71 17.85 14.60 -18.64
CA TRP A 71 18.16 13.28 -18.13
C TRP A 71 19.59 13.24 -17.63
N GLN A 72 19.81 12.57 -16.51
CA GLN A 72 21.13 12.42 -15.92
C GLN A 72 21.25 11.03 -15.33
N SER A 73 22.34 10.32 -15.64
CA SER A 73 22.68 9.06 -15.00
C SER A 73 22.90 9.28 -13.51
N VAL A 74 22.31 8.42 -12.69
CA VAL A 74 22.39 8.49 -11.23
C VAL A 74 22.76 7.10 -10.70
N SER A 75 23.41 7.07 -9.54
CA SER A 75 23.69 5.82 -8.84
C SER A 75 22.54 5.46 -7.90
N SER A 76 22.32 4.16 -7.64
CA SER A 76 21.38 3.65 -6.66
C SER A 76 21.56 4.26 -5.25
N ASN A 77 22.78 4.71 -4.91
CA ASN A 77 23.10 5.32 -3.61
C ASN A 77 22.38 6.66 -3.34
N VAL A 78 21.77 7.30 -4.34
CA VAL A 78 20.97 8.52 -4.14
C VAL A 78 19.58 8.23 -3.56
N TYR A 79 19.20 6.96 -3.47
CA TYR A 79 17.93 6.53 -2.90
C TYR A 79 18.12 5.91 -1.52
N GLU A 80 17.01 5.74 -0.82
CA GLU A 80 16.94 5.11 0.50
C GLU A 80 15.96 3.93 0.50
N GLY A 81 16.17 3.03 1.45
CA GLY A 81 15.35 1.85 1.69
C GLY A 81 15.09 1.02 0.43
N LYS A 82 13.85 0.52 0.29
CA LYS A 82 13.40 -0.31 -0.85
C LYS A 82 13.76 0.25 -2.23
N ARG A 83 13.82 1.57 -2.41
CA ARG A 83 14.16 2.18 -3.71
C ARG A 83 15.63 1.98 -4.04
N ARG A 84 16.52 2.15 -3.05
CA ARG A 84 17.95 1.88 -3.21
C ARG A 84 18.17 0.44 -3.63
N GLU A 85 17.54 -0.50 -2.92
CA GLU A 85 17.72 -1.92 -3.22
C GLU A 85 17.17 -2.29 -4.61
N LEU A 86 16.04 -1.69 -5.02
CA LEU A 86 15.51 -1.86 -6.38
C LEU A 86 16.52 -1.39 -7.45
N TRP A 87 17.00 -0.15 -7.36
CA TRP A 87 17.94 0.39 -8.37
C TRP A 87 19.32 -0.25 -8.30
N ARG A 88 19.77 -0.66 -7.12
CA ARG A 88 21.02 -1.41 -6.93
C ARG A 88 20.98 -2.76 -7.65
N ALA A 89 19.83 -3.45 -7.60
CA ALA A 89 19.64 -4.68 -8.36
C ALA A 89 19.65 -4.45 -9.88
N ALA A 90 19.22 -3.27 -10.35
CA ALA A 90 19.32 -2.84 -11.74
C ALA A 90 20.78 -2.60 -12.16
N GLU A 91 21.54 -1.86 -11.34
CA GLU A 91 22.97 -1.61 -11.56
C GLU A 91 23.77 -2.90 -11.62
N ALA A 92 23.51 -3.84 -10.70
CA ALA A 92 24.16 -5.15 -10.67
C ALA A 92 23.93 -5.97 -11.96
N ARG A 93 22.83 -5.68 -12.68
CA ARG A 93 22.47 -6.29 -13.97
C ARG A 93 22.88 -5.44 -15.17
N SER A 94 23.67 -4.39 -14.94
CA SER A 94 24.10 -3.43 -15.98
C SER A 94 22.93 -2.79 -16.74
N VAL A 95 21.77 -2.63 -16.09
CA VAL A 95 20.61 -1.95 -16.69
C VAL A 95 20.88 -0.45 -16.70
N PRO A 96 20.97 0.21 -17.87
CA PRO A 96 21.14 1.65 -17.92
C PRO A 96 19.86 2.34 -17.45
N PHE A 97 19.98 3.24 -16.47
CA PHE A 97 18.88 4.10 -16.06
C PHE A 97 19.34 5.52 -15.75
N GLU A 98 18.42 6.45 -15.90
CA GLU A 98 18.64 7.87 -15.69
C GLU A 98 17.44 8.48 -14.98
N ARG A 99 17.68 9.58 -14.27
CA ARG A 99 16.66 10.34 -13.57
C ARG A 99 16.43 11.67 -14.28
N LEU A 100 15.19 12.10 -14.30
CA LEU A 100 14.80 13.39 -14.83
C LEU A 100 15.04 14.48 -13.78
N PHE A 101 15.57 15.61 -14.23
CA PHE A 101 15.76 16.81 -13.41
C PHE A 101 15.04 17.98 -14.05
N PHE A 102 14.30 18.74 -13.26
CA PHE A 102 13.68 20.01 -13.65
C PHE A 102 14.40 21.16 -12.95
N PHE A 103 14.93 22.11 -13.71
CA PHE A 103 15.69 23.24 -13.16
C PHE A 103 16.83 22.80 -12.19
N GLY A 104 17.42 21.63 -12.44
CA GLY A 104 18.45 21.03 -11.58
C GLY A 104 17.92 20.32 -10.32
N LEU A 105 16.62 20.34 -10.06
CA LEU A 105 15.99 19.60 -8.97
C LEU A 105 15.58 18.19 -9.43
N PRO A 106 15.82 17.16 -8.62
CA PRO A 106 15.49 15.79 -8.98
C PRO A 106 13.97 15.55 -8.94
N THR A 107 13.42 14.87 -9.96
CA THR A 107 12.01 14.43 -9.96
C THR A 107 11.87 12.97 -9.55
N THR A 108 10.65 12.43 -9.45
CA THR A 108 10.43 10.98 -9.25
C THR A 108 10.51 10.19 -10.57
N THR A 109 10.58 10.88 -11.71
CA THR A 109 10.59 10.25 -13.03
C THR A 109 11.98 9.75 -13.41
N HIS A 110 12.01 8.52 -13.89
CA HIS A 110 13.17 7.82 -14.38
C HIS A 110 12.95 7.38 -15.82
N ARG A 111 14.04 7.05 -16.50
CA ARG A 111 14.00 6.23 -17.70
C ARG A 111 14.97 5.08 -17.59
N VAL A 112 14.59 3.94 -18.13
CA VAL A 112 15.39 2.71 -18.15
C VAL A 112 15.57 2.24 -19.57
N PHE A 113 16.72 1.67 -19.89
CA PHE A 113 16.96 1.09 -21.20
C PHE A 113 16.71 -0.41 -21.16
N LEU A 114 15.63 -0.85 -21.80
CA LEU A 114 15.21 -2.25 -21.85
C LEU A 114 14.82 -2.60 -23.29
N ARG A 115 15.23 -3.80 -23.75
CA ARG A 115 14.86 -4.34 -25.07
C ARG A 115 15.11 -3.37 -26.23
N GLY A 116 16.23 -2.65 -26.19
CA GLY A 116 16.66 -1.73 -27.25
C GLY A 116 15.99 -0.35 -27.24
N ARG A 117 15.19 -0.01 -26.22
CA ARG A 117 14.52 1.30 -26.13
C ARG A 117 14.55 1.89 -24.71
N TRP A 118 14.48 3.23 -24.65
CA TRP A 118 14.26 3.95 -23.41
C TRP A 118 12.78 3.94 -23.03
N ILE A 119 12.52 3.65 -21.77
CA ILE A 119 11.20 3.54 -21.19
C ILE A 119 11.11 4.47 -19.99
N VAL A 120 10.15 5.39 -19.98
CA VAL A 120 9.93 6.33 -18.88
C VAL A 120 9.03 5.68 -17.82
N THR A 121 9.34 5.88 -16.53
CA THR A 121 8.59 5.36 -15.39
C THR A 121 8.75 6.28 -14.18
N ASP A 122 7.74 6.35 -13.31
CA ASP A 122 7.80 7.15 -12.08
C ASP A 122 8.29 6.37 -10.84
N GLU A 123 8.60 5.07 -10.94
CA GLU A 123 9.29 4.28 -9.89
C GLU A 123 9.39 2.81 -10.27
N LEU A 124 8.24 2.20 -10.56
CA LEU A 124 8.12 0.83 -11.04
C LEU A 124 7.66 0.86 -12.49
N LEU A 125 8.21 -0.04 -13.29
CA LEU A 125 7.72 -0.32 -14.64
C LEU A 125 6.37 -1.02 -14.54
N HIS A 126 5.30 -0.22 -14.55
CA HIS A 126 3.93 -0.69 -14.49
C HIS A 126 3.39 -1.15 -15.86
N THR A 127 4.01 -0.71 -16.95
CA THR A 127 3.38 -0.73 -18.29
C THR A 127 4.26 -1.32 -19.40
N THR A 128 5.44 -1.88 -19.09
CA THR A 128 6.43 -2.21 -20.12
C THR A 128 6.88 -3.66 -20.23
N SER A 129 6.35 -4.53 -19.38
CA SER A 129 6.38 -5.97 -19.58
C SER A 129 4.97 -6.50 -19.80
N SER A 130 4.85 -7.78 -20.14
CA SER A 130 3.62 -8.58 -20.29
C SER A 130 2.71 -8.63 -19.04
N VAL A 131 2.86 -7.70 -18.12
CA VAL A 131 2.20 -7.62 -16.82
C VAL A 131 1.09 -6.58 -16.92
N SER A 132 -0.13 -6.98 -16.58
CA SER A 132 -1.28 -6.07 -16.54
C SER A 132 -0.98 -4.87 -15.64
N PRO A 133 -1.41 -3.64 -15.99
CA PRO A 133 -1.41 -2.54 -15.04
C PRO A 133 -2.19 -2.94 -13.78
N PHE A 134 -1.89 -2.28 -12.66
CA PHE A 134 -2.62 -2.52 -11.44
C PHE A 134 -4.11 -2.23 -11.61
N HIS A 135 -4.95 -3.11 -11.09
CA HIS A 135 -6.38 -2.90 -11.02
C HIS A 135 -6.67 -1.63 -10.19
N PRO A 136 -7.56 -0.72 -10.65
CA PRO A 136 -7.81 0.57 -9.98
C PRO A 136 -8.24 0.47 -8.51
N ALA A 137 -8.79 -0.69 -8.13
CA ALA A 137 -9.18 -0.98 -6.75
C ALA A 137 -8.00 -1.05 -5.76
N ILE A 138 -6.74 -1.18 -6.21
CA ILE A 138 -5.59 -1.40 -5.30
C ILE A 138 -5.38 -0.30 -4.27
N ASN A 139 -5.80 0.93 -4.58
CA ASN A 139 -5.70 2.07 -3.69
C ASN A 139 -6.92 2.25 -2.77
N ASP A 140 -7.91 1.35 -2.81
CA ASP A 140 -9.11 1.43 -1.96
C ASP A 140 -9.42 0.08 -1.32
N LYS A 141 -9.21 0.02 -0.01
CA LYS A 141 -9.39 -1.20 0.78
C LYS A 141 -10.80 -1.79 0.65
N ALA A 142 -11.84 -0.97 0.49
CA ALA A 142 -13.20 -1.47 0.36
C ALA A 142 -13.48 -2.00 -1.06
N ALA A 143 -13.02 -1.29 -2.09
CA ALA A 143 -13.15 -1.75 -3.47
C ALA A 143 -12.35 -3.05 -3.70
N MET A 144 -11.12 -3.10 -3.16
CA MET A 144 -10.28 -4.28 -3.22
C MET A 144 -10.90 -5.46 -2.47
N GLY A 145 -11.40 -5.23 -1.25
CA GLY A 145 -12.10 -6.27 -0.49
C GLY A 145 -13.35 -6.82 -1.20
N CYS A 146 -14.06 -6.02 -2.00
CA CYS A 146 -15.15 -6.52 -2.85
C CYS A 146 -14.62 -7.39 -3.99
N LEU A 147 -13.65 -6.89 -4.77
CA LEU A 147 -13.04 -7.60 -5.89
C LEU A 147 -12.52 -8.98 -5.47
N LEU A 148 -11.73 -9.02 -4.40
CA LEU A 148 -11.16 -10.28 -3.90
C LEU A 148 -12.26 -11.27 -3.49
N ARG A 149 -13.34 -10.79 -2.85
CA ARG A 149 -14.45 -11.64 -2.44
C ARG A 149 -15.24 -12.20 -3.63
N GLU A 150 -15.45 -11.38 -4.67
CA GLU A 150 -16.12 -11.79 -5.91
C GLU A 150 -15.33 -12.90 -6.63
N GLU A 151 -14.00 -12.83 -6.58
CA GLU A 151 -13.07 -13.82 -7.15
C GLU A 151 -12.74 -14.99 -6.21
N GLY A 152 -13.49 -15.14 -5.11
CA GLY A 152 -13.32 -16.23 -4.15
C GLY A 152 -11.98 -16.23 -3.40
N ILE A 153 -11.29 -15.09 -3.34
CA ILE A 153 -10.10 -14.89 -2.49
C ILE A 153 -10.59 -14.53 -1.08
N PRO A 154 -10.15 -15.26 -0.04
CA PRO A 154 -10.70 -15.10 1.30
C PRO A 154 -10.24 -13.77 1.92
N VAL A 155 -11.19 -12.91 2.24
CA VAL A 155 -10.99 -11.64 2.96
C VAL A 155 -11.84 -11.62 4.24
N PRO A 156 -11.52 -10.77 5.24
CA PRO A 156 -12.36 -10.64 6.43
C PRO A 156 -13.81 -10.28 6.09
N ASP A 157 -14.74 -10.83 6.85
CA ASP A 157 -16.16 -10.52 6.70
C ASP A 157 -16.40 -9.09 7.16
N GLY A 158 -17.03 -8.25 6.34
CA GLY A 158 -17.17 -6.84 6.68
C GLY A 158 -17.38 -5.92 5.49
N GLY A 159 -17.13 -4.64 5.71
CA GLY A 159 -17.14 -3.65 4.62
C GLY A 159 -17.15 -2.20 5.11
N ALA A 160 -17.18 -1.29 4.13
CA ALA A 160 -17.18 0.15 4.37
C ALA A 160 -18.52 0.65 4.94
N CYS A 161 -18.41 1.64 5.84
CA CYS A 161 -19.48 2.29 6.56
C CYS A 161 -19.24 3.80 6.56
N TRP A 162 -20.14 4.55 5.92
CA TRP A 162 -20.05 6.02 5.86
C TRP A 162 -20.57 6.71 7.11
N THR A 163 -21.56 6.12 7.81
CA THR A 163 -22.16 6.72 9.00
C THR A 163 -21.67 6.03 10.26
N ALA A 164 -21.51 6.80 11.34
CA ALA A 164 -21.11 6.23 12.64
C ALA A 164 -22.15 5.23 13.17
N PHE A 165 -23.44 5.44 12.86
CA PHE A 165 -24.50 4.49 13.18
C PHE A 165 -24.32 3.14 12.47
N ARG A 166 -24.13 3.13 11.14
CA ARG A 166 -23.91 1.89 10.38
C ARG A 166 -22.63 1.18 10.82
N ALA A 167 -21.56 1.93 11.08
CA ALA A 167 -20.30 1.38 11.57
C ALA A 167 -20.49 0.64 12.91
N ARG A 168 -21.15 1.28 13.90
CA ARG A 168 -21.42 0.67 15.21
C ARG A 168 -22.33 -0.56 15.11
N ASN A 169 -23.39 -0.50 14.31
CA ASN A 169 -24.28 -1.66 14.15
C ASN A 169 -23.57 -2.84 13.50
N ARG A 170 -22.75 -2.60 12.48
CA ARG A 170 -21.94 -3.64 11.85
C ARG A 170 -20.88 -4.19 12.80
N ALA A 171 -20.25 -3.34 13.61
CA ALA A 171 -19.26 -3.76 14.61
C ALA A 171 -19.88 -4.71 15.64
N ARG A 172 -21.11 -4.42 16.10
CA ARG A 172 -21.86 -5.32 17.00
C ARG A 172 -22.16 -6.67 16.36
N SER A 173 -22.54 -6.71 15.08
CA SER A 173 -22.85 -7.98 14.39
C SER A 173 -21.62 -8.82 14.07
N LEU A 174 -20.43 -8.22 14.05
CA LEU A 174 -19.17 -8.87 13.68
C LEU A 174 -18.23 -9.02 14.88
N SER A 175 -18.72 -8.93 16.12
CA SER A 175 -17.86 -8.99 17.32
C SER A 175 -17.24 -10.38 17.50
N PRO A 176 -15.93 -10.51 17.81
CA PRO A 176 -14.95 -9.42 17.91
C PRO A 176 -14.62 -8.82 16.54
N CYS A 177 -14.43 -7.49 16.47
CA CYS A 177 -14.24 -6.77 15.21
C CYS A 177 -12.96 -5.91 15.19
N VAL A 178 -12.61 -5.47 13.99
CA VAL A 178 -11.59 -4.45 13.71
C VAL A 178 -12.27 -3.27 13.01
N ILE A 179 -11.95 -2.06 13.47
CA ILE A 179 -12.42 -0.80 12.86
C ILE A 179 -11.20 -0.04 12.36
N LYS A 180 -11.12 0.18 11.05
CA LYS A 180 -9.98 0.85 10.39
C LYS A 180 -10.47 1.90 9.38
N ALA A 181 -9.63 2.86 9.05
CA ALA A 181 -9.95 3.82 8.00
C ALA A 181 -10.01 3.10 6.65
N ARG A 182 -10.90 3.54 5.75
CA ARG A 182 -10.93 3.02 4.38
C ARG A 182 -9.64 3.31 3.62
N ASP A 183 -9.05 4.47 3.90
CA ASP A 183 -7.87 4.98 3.23
C ASP A 183 -7.06 5.91 4.16
N GLY A 184 -5.82 6.23 3.76
CA GLY A 184 -5.03 7.34 4.28
C GLY A 184 -4.41 7.13 5.65
N SER A 185 -4.64 5.99 6.30
CA SER A 185 -4.18 5.82 7.68
C SER A 185 -2.75 5.29 7.81
N LEU A 186 -2.13 4.71 6.77
CA LEU A 186 -0.80 4.08 6.86
C LEU A 186 -0.68 3.14 8.07
N SER A 187 -1.72 2.32 8.32
CA SER A 187 -1.87 1.48 9.52
C SER A 187 -2.03 2.22 10.85
N LYS A 188 -2.18 3.55 10.87
CA LYS A 188 -2.62 4.33 12.04
C LYS A 188 -4.13 4.18 12.22
N HIS A 189 -4.64 4.46 13.41
CA HIS A 189 -6.09 4.43 13.70
C HIS A 189 -6.81 3.13 13.34
N VAL A 190 -6.19 1.99 13.67
CA VAL A 190 -6.87 0.69 13.61
C VAL A 190 -7.22 0.29 15.02
N MET A 191 -8.52 0.15 15.28
CA MET A 191 -9.05 -0.27 16.57
C MET A 191 -9.31 -1.77 16.50
N ILE A 192 -8.54 -2.54 17.27
CA ILE A 192 -8.61 -3.99 17.34
C ILE A 192 -9.43 -4.36 18.57
N LYS A 193 -10.48 -5.18 18.41
CA LYS A 193 -11.37 -5.63 19.49
C LYS A 193 -11.80 -4.48 20.43
N PRO A 194 -12.31 -3.34 19.92
CA PRO A 194 -12.63 -2.21 20.77
C PRO A 194 -13.81 -2.50 21.70
N ASP A 195 -13.65 -2.21 22.99
CA ASP A 195 -14.73 -2.28 23.99
C ASP A 195 -15.77 -1.17 23.77
N ASP A 196 -15.30 0.08 23.58
CA ASP A 196 -16.16 1.22 23.25
C ASP A 196 -16.20 1.47 21.74
N LEU A 197 -17.25 0.93 21.10
CA LEU A 197 -17.50 1.12 19.68
C LEU A 197 -17.77 2.57 19.28
N HIS A 198 -18.28 3.40 20.19
CA HIS A 198 -18.53 4.82 19.92
C HIS A 198 -17.22 5.60 19.88
N GLU A 199 -16.33 5.36 20.85
CA GLU A 199 -14.96 5.88 20.84
C GLU A 199 -14.21 5.43 19.60
N ALA A 200 -14.15 4.12 19.36
CA ALA A 200 -13.40 3.54 18.25
C ALA A 200 -13.81 4.11 16.88
N VAL A 201 -15.11 4.19 16.61
CA VAL A 201 -15.60 4.78 15.35
C VAL A 201 -15.28 6.27 15.27
N ARG A 202 -15.39 7.01 16.38
CA ARG A 202 -15.08 8.44 16.39
C ARG A 202 -13.60 8.70 16.12
N VAL A 203 -12.71 7.94 16.73
CA VAL A 203 -11.25 8.00 16.52
C VAL A 203 -10.91 7.74 15.06
N VAL A 204 -11.39 6.64 14.48
CA VAL A 204 -11.06 6.27 13.08
C VAL A 204 -11.60 7.32 12.09
N LYS A 205 -12.79 7.87 12.35
CA LYS A 205 -13.40 8.92 11.50
C LYS A 205 -12.69 10.28 11.56
N GLN A 206 -11.73 10.46 12.48
CA GLN A 206 -10.87 11.64 12.44
C GLN A 206 -10.01 11.64 11.18
N VAL A 207 -9.56 10.45 10.73
CA VAL A 207 -8.71 10.27 9.55
C VAL A 207 -9.53 10.21 8.26
N CYS A 208 -10.55 9.36 8.21
CA CYS A 208 -11.33 9.10 7.00
C CYS A 208 -12.83 9.15 7.28
N PRO A 209 -13.63 9.90 6.50
CA PRO A 209 -15.09 9.91 6.65
C PRO A 209 -15.72 8.52 6.47
N SER A 210 -15.09 7.63 5.69
CA SER A 210 -15.52 6.25 5.50
C SER A 210 -14.64 5.31 6.34
N VAL A 211 -15.26 4.46 7.15
CA VAL A 211 -14.54 3.45 7.95
C VAL A 211 -14.85 2.05 7.45
N ILE A 212 -13.91 1.15 7.57
CA ILE A 212 -14.09 -0.27 7.33
C ILE A 212 -14.28 -0.95 8.68
N VAL A 213 -15.32 -1.79 8.76
CA VAL A 213 -15.58 -2.65 9.91
C VAL A 213 -15.54 -4.09 9.43
N GLU A 214 -14.63 -4.87 10.00
CA GLU A 214 -14.35 -6.25 9.63
C GLU A 214 -14.39 -7.15 10.87
N ARG A 215 -14.73 -8.42 10.69
CA ARG A 215 -14.54 -9.45 11.71
C ARG A 215 -13.05 -9.55 12.04
N PHE A 216 -12.76 -9.64 13.33
CA PHE A 216 -11.42 -9.90 13.81
C PHE A 216 -11.02 -11.34 13.45
N ILE A 217 -9.81 -11.51 12.92
CA ILE A 217 -9.25 -12.80 12.52
C ILE A 217 -8.12 -13.13 13.50
N GLU A 218 -8.18 -14.30 14.12
CA GLU A 218 -7.11 -14.79 15.00
C GLU A 218 -5.96 -15.36 14.16
N GLY A 219 -4.72 -15.10 14.58
CA GLY A 219 -3.52 -15.60 13.93
C GLY A 219 -2.42 -14.56 13.81
N ASP A 220 -1.31 -14.97 13.21
CA ASP A 220 -0.16 -14.12 12.98
C ASP A 220 -0.32 -13.34 11.66
N VAL A 221 0.36 -12.20 11.57
CA VAL A 221 0.37 -11.36 10.37
C VAL A 221 1.56 -11.73 9.50
N PHE A 222 1.30 -12.03 8.24
CA PHE A 222 2.30 -12.38 7.26
C PHE A 222 2.29 -11.41 6.09
N ARG A 223 3.43 -11.29 5.41
CA ARG A 223 3.53 -10.68 4.08
C ARG A 223 4.05 -11.69 3.08
N ALA A 224 3.22 -12.02 2.10
CA ALA A 224 3.65 -12.63 0.85
C ALA A 224 4.01 -11.53 -0.15
N THR A 225 5.12 -11.68 -0.88
CA THR A 225 5.48 -10.78 -1.97
C THR A 225 5.62 -11.59 -3.26
N THR A 226 4.86 -11.15 -4.25
CA THR A 226 4.92 -11.71 -5.61
C THR A 226 5.64 -10.74 -6.54
N VAL A 227 6.33 -11.29 -7.52
CA VAL A 227 7.03 -10.57 -8.57
C VAL A 227 6.65 -11.19 -9.91
N HIS A 228 6.18 -10.38 -10.85
CA HIS A 228 5.67 -10.82 -12.16
C HIS A 228 4.65 -11.98 -12.04
N GLY A 229 3.77 -11.91 -11.04
CA GLY A 229 2.74 -12.92 -10.79
C GLY A 229 3.22 -14.21 -10.11
N GLN A 230 4.50 -14.30 -9.71
CA GLN A 230 5.08 -15.46 -9.04
C GLN A 230 5.43 -15.14 -7.59
N LEU A 231 5.18 -16.06 -6.65
CA LEU A 231 5.52 -15.83 -5.24
C LEU A 231 7.02 -16.02 -5.00
N VAL A 232 7.69 -14.96 -4.52
CA VAL A 232 9.14 -14.97 -4.28
C VAL A 232 9.48 -15.10 -2.79
N GLY A 233 8.67 -14.55 -1.90
CA GLY A 233 8.95 -14.61 -0.46
C GLY A 233 7.73 -14.44 0.43
N VAL A 234 7.79 -15.02 1.63
CA VAL A 234 6.80 -14.90 2.70
C VAL A 234 7.52 -14.64 4.02
N VAL A 235 7.11 -13.58 4.71
CA VAL A 235 7.67 -13.20 6.02
C VAL A 235 6.55 -13.16 7.06
N ARG A 236 6.75 -13.82 8.20
CA ARG A 236 5.93 -13.65 9.40
C ARG A 236 6.44 -12.44 10.18
N ARG A 237 5.51 -11.64 10.72
CA ARG A 237 5.83 -10.49 11.56
C ARG A 237 5.51 -10.80 13.02
N ASP A 238 6.55 -11.08 13.79
CA ASP A 238 6.42 -11.40 15.20
C ASP A 238 6.48 -10.11 16.04
N PRO A 239 5.47 -9.79 16.86
CA PRO A 239 5.52 -8.61 17.72
C PRO A 239 6.68 -8.72 18.73
N VAL A 240 7.44 -7.64 18.92
CA VAL A 240 8.54 -7.57 19.89
C VAL A 240 8.04 -7.67 21.33
N GLU A 241 6.84 -7.14 21.59
CA GLU A 241 6.16 -7.19 22.90
C GLU A 241 4.78 -7.84 22.73
N GLN A 242 4.48 -8.84 23.57
CA GLN A 242 3.16 -9.48 23.60
C GLN A 242 2.06 -8.44 23.86
N GLY A 243 1.05 -8.40 23.00
CA GLY A 243 -0.13 -7.54 23.15
C GLY A 243 -0.07 -6.18 22.45
N ARG A 244 1.02 -5.84 21.74
CA ARG A 244 1.06 -4.64 20.87
C ARG A 244 0.79 -4.98 19.42
N LYS A 245 0.14 -4.05 18.73
CA LYS A 245 -0.13 -4.14 17.29
C LYS A 245 1.21 -4.18 16.54
N VAL A 246 1.36 -5.14 15.64
CA VAL A 246 2.49 -5.17 14.71
C VAL A 246 2.27 -4.12 13.62
N VAL A 247 2.84 -2.94 13.80
CA VAL A 247 3.08 -1.98 12.72
C VAL A 247 4.57 -2.07 12.39
N MET A 248 4.97 -1.96 11.11
CA MET A 248 6.40 -2.02 10.74
C MET A 248 7.28 -1.00 11.50
N ALA A 249 6.69 0.09 11.99
CA ALA A 249 7.39 1.10 12.79
C ALA A 249 7.66 0.68 14.25
N ASP A 250 7.01 -0.37 14.75
CA ASP A 250 7.05 -0.79 16.16
C ASP A 250 8.02 -1.98 16.41
N GLY A 251 8.92 -2.25 15.46
CA GLY A 251 10.07 -3.12 15.67
C GLY A 251 9.85 -4.63 15.48
N ALA A 252 8.70 -5.07 14.96
CA ALA A 252 8.39 -6.49 14.81
C ALA A 252 9.52 -7.29 14.14
N ARG A 253 9.81 -8.47 14.70
CA ARG A 253 10.81 -9.40 14.19
C ARG A 253 10.30 -10.04 12.91
N MET A 254 11.12 -10.04 11.87
CA MET A 254 10.79 -10.51 10.53
C MET A 254 11.40 -11.92 10.34
N VAL A 255 10.55 -12.94 10.26
CA VAL A 255 10.97 -14.33 10.08
C VAL A 255 10.59 -14.80 8.67
N ASP A 256 11.58 -15.16 7.85
CA ASP A 256 11.33 -15.80 6.54
C ASP A 256 10.73 -17.19 6.76
N VAL A 257 9.53 -17.41 6.22
CA VAL A 257 8.77 -18.67 6.28
C VAL A 257 8.36 -19.14 4.88
N THR A 258 9.07 -18.67 3.86
CA THR A 258 8.73 -18.91 2.44
C THR A 258 8.62 -20.39 2.12
N ASP A 259 9.54 -21.21 2.63
CA ASP A 259 9.60 -22.64 2.34
C ASP A 259 8.62 -23.46 3.19
N GLU A 260 8.04 -22.87 4.23
CA GLU A 260 6.99 -23.48 5.07
C GLU A 260 5.59 -23.31 4.46
N LEU A 261 5.44 -22.40 3.48
CA LEU A 261 4.13 -22.07 2.93
C LEU A 261 3.52 -23.24 2.15
N HIS A 262 2.29 -23.60 2.47
CA HIS A 262 1.53 -24.61 1.74
C HIS A 262 1.34 -24.23 0.26
N SER A 263 1.43 -25.22 -0.65
CA SER A 263 1.29 -25.02 -2.11
C SER A 263 -0.01 -24.32 -2.51
N LYS A 264 -1.15 -24.74 -1.95
CA LYS A 264 -2.45 -24.07 -2.17
C LYS A 264 -2.47 -22.59 -1.75
N ASN A 265 -1.67 -22.18 -0.77
CA ASN A 265 -1.56 -20.76 -0.38
C ASN A 265 -0.72 -19.99 -1.38
N ARG A 266 0.35 -20.61 -1.89
CA ARG A 266 1.14 -20.07 -3.01
C ARG A 266 0.27 -19.83 -4.24
N GLU A 267 -0.51 -20.82 -4.65
CA GLU A 267 -1.45 -20.70 -5.77
C GLU A 267 -2.48 -19.57 -5.55
N LEU A 268 -3.00 -19.43 -4.33
CA LEU A 268 -3.90 -18.34 -3.97
C LEU A 268 -3.23 -16.97 -4.16
N PHE A 269 -2.00 -16.81 -3.70
CA PHE A 269 -1.25 -15.55 -3.79
C PHE A 269 -0.84 -15.20 -5.21
N GLU A 270 -0.40 -16.18 -5.99
CA GLU A 270 -0.07 -16.00 -7.41
C GLU A 270 -1.32 -15.65 -8.23
N ARG A 271 -2.45 -16.33 -7.98
CA ARG A 271 -3.75 -15.96 -8.58
C ARG A 271 -4.17 -14.54 -8.19
N THR A 272 -3.97 -14.15 -6.93
CA THR A 272 -4.26 -12.78 -6.45
C THR A 272 -3.39 -11.75 -7.19
N ALA A 273 -2.12 -12.05 -7.42
CA ALA A 273 -1.20 -11.18 -8.17
C ALA A 273 -1.62 -11.05 -9.64
N LEU A 274 -2.03 -12.13 -10.30
CA LEU A 274 -2.51 -12.10 -11.67
C LEU A 274 -3.83 -11.32 -11.81
N LEU A 275 -4.75 -11.48 -10.85
CA LEU A 275 -6.01 -10.73 -10.81
C LEU A 275 -5.79 -9.22 -10.69
N VAL A 276 -4.88 -8.83 -9.78
CA VAL A 276 -4.67 -7.42 -9.44
C VAL A 276 -3.66 -6.75 -10.37
N GLY A 277 -2.79 -7.51 -11.02
CA GLY A 277 -1.74 -7.01 -11.91
C GLY A 277 -0.57 -6.39 -11.17
N GLY A 278 0.29 -5.72 -11.94
CA GLY A 278 1.53 -5.09 -11.48
C GLY A 278 2.70 -6.05 -11.29
N ALA A 279 3.90 -5.50 -11.38
CA ALA A 279 5.13 -6.29 -11.42
C ALA A 279 5.64 -6.72 -10.05
N ILE A 280 5.26 -6.02 -8.98
CA ILE A 280 5.51 -6.43 -7.59
C ILE A 280 4.24 -6.20 -6.79
N LEU A 281 3.74 -7.21 -6.10
CA LEU A 281 2.58 -7.08 -5.22
C LEU A 281 2.89 -7.64 -3.84
N GLY A 282 2.68 -6.82 -2.81
CA GLY A 282 2.71 -7.29 -1.42
C GLY A 282 1.30 -7.62 -0.94
N ILE A 283 1.13 -8.83 -0.43
CA ILE A 283 -0.13 -9.38 0.07
C ILE A 283 0.04 -9.58 1.58
N ASP A 284 -0.65 -8.77 2.37
CA ASP A 284 -0.78 -9.03 3.80
C ASP A 284 -1.94 -9.98 4.06
N PHE A 285 -1.67 -10.99 4.86
CA PHE A 285 -2.68 -11.96 5.27
C PHE A 285 -2.50 -12.34 6.74
N ILE A 286 -3.59 -12.81 7.34
CA ILE A 286 -3.61 -13.38 8.68
C ILE A 286 -3.94 -14.86 8.56
N THR A 287 -3.20 -15.69 9.27
CA THR A 287 -3.54 -17.11 9.47
C THR A 287 -2.91 -17.64 10.75
N THR A 288 -3.43 -18.75 11.26
CA THR A 288 -2.84 -19.46 12.41
C THR A 288 -1.69 -20.38 12.01
N ASP A 289 -1.64 -20.82 10.74
CA ASP A 289 -0.62 -21.74 10.25
C ASP A 289 -0.45 -21.62 8.72
N PRO A 290 0.66 -21.03 8.22
CA PRO A 290 0.89 -20.87 6.79
C PRO A 290 1.21 -22.19 6.07
N SER A 291 1.55 -23.26 6.81
CA SER A 291 1.89 -24.58 6.27
C SER A 291 0.66 -25.44 5.96
N ARG A 292 -0.53 -24.96 6.29
CA ARG A 292 -1.81 -25.60 5.96
C ARG A 292 -2.57 -24.82 4.91
N ALA A 293 -3.38 -25.51 4.12
CA ALA A 293 -4.13 -24.89 3.04
C ALA A 293 -5.16 -23.86 3.55
N TRP A 294 -5.31 -22.74 2.84
CA TRP A 294 -6.21 -21.63 3.17
C TRP A 294 -7.69 -22.03 3.30
N ASN A 295 -8.07 -23.18 2.74
CA ASN A 295 -9.41 -23.72 2.81
C ASN A 295 -9.58 -24.76 3.95
N GLU A 296 -8.53 -25.04 4.72
CA GLU A 296 -8.51 -25.93 5.88
C GLU A 296 -8.27 -25.17 7.19
N VAL A 297 -7.55 -24.05 7.12
CA VAL A 297 -7.34 -23.10 8.23
C VAL A 297 -7.87 -21.73 7.85
N GLU A 298 -8.18 -20.91 8.85
CA GLU A 298 -8.61 -19.53 8.59
C GLU A 298 -7.42 -18.74 8.03
N LEU A 299 -7.45 -18.42 6.73
CA LEU A 299 -6.51 -17.52 6.07
C LEU A 299 -7.30 -16.38 5.43
N LYS A 300 -6.93 -15.15 5.74
CA LYS A 300 -7.64 -13.95 5.25
C LYS A 300 -6.64 -12.93 4.74
N VAL A 301 -6.77 -12.55 3.46
CA VAL A 301 -6.05 -11.41 2.87
C VAL A 301 -6.63 -10.12 3.43
N ILE A 302 -5.79 -9.30 4.08
CA ILE A 302 -6.22 -8.10 4.79
C ILE A 302 -5.87 -6.79 4.07
N GLU A 303 -4.82 -6.80 3.24
CA GLU A 303 -4.32 -5.62 2.52
C GLU A 303 -3.42 -6.01 1.35
N LEU A 304 -3.51 -5.25 0.26
CA LEU A 304 -2.64 -5.38 -0.91
C LEU A 304 -1.84 -4.08 -1.11
N ASN A 305 -0.59 -4.20 -1.52
CA ASN A 305 0.33 -3.07 -1.68
C ASN A 305 0.99 -3.10 -3.06
N SER A 306 0.79 -2.04 -3.85
CA SER A 306 1.33 -1.86 -5.21
C SER A 306 2.83 -1.61 -5.26
N PHE A 307 3.42 -1.16 -4.15
CA PHE A 307 4.87 -1.06 -3.98
C PHE A 307 5.25 -1.41 -2.54
N PRO A 308 5.27 -2.70 -2.18
CA PRO A 308 5.47 -3.12 -0.81
C PRO A 308 6.87 -2.73 -0.31
N ASN A 309 7.01 -2.55 1.00
CA ASN A 309 8.34 -2.60 1.60
C ASN A 309 8.83 -4.06 1.57
N PHE A 310 9.73 -4.38 0.65
CA PHE A 310 10.29 -5.70 0.47
C PHE A 310 11.66 -5.87 1.15
N GLU A 311 12.19 -4.86 1.84
CA GLU A 311 13.44 -4.97 2.59
C GLU A 311 13.38 -6.08 3.65
N MET A 312 12.18 -6.33 4.20
CA MET A 312 11.93 -7.45 5.11
C MET A 312 12.25 -8.84 4.53
N HIS A 313 12.22 -8.97 3.21
CA HIS A 313 12.60 -10.21 2.53
C HIS A 313 14.11 -10.26 2.24
N LEU A 314 14.74 -9.10 1.99
CA LEU A 314 16.18 -9.01 1.73
C LEU A 314 17.01 -9.20 3.00
N TYR A 315 16.49 -8.72 4.13
CA TYR A 315 17.18 -8.69 5.41
C TYR A 315 16.24 -9.19 6.52
N PRO A 316 15.81 -10.46 6.51
CA PRO A 316 15.01 -11.00 7.60
C PRO A 316 15.87 -11.17 8.87
N ASP A 317 15.25 -11.11 10.04
CA ASP A 317 15.92 -11.37 11.32
C ASP A 317 16.21 -12.87 11.51
N GLU A 318 15.39 -13.73 10.91
CA GLU A 318 15.55 -15.19 10.88
C GLU A 318 15.17 -15.77 9.52
N GLY A 319 15.81 -16.88 9.16
CA GLY A 319 15.54 -17.60 7.92
C GLY A 319 16.39 -17.10 6.76
N THR A 320 15.90 -17.29 5.52
CA THR A 320 16.72 -17.10 4.31
C THR A 320 16.35 -15.79 3.60
N PRO A 321 17.32 -14.90 3.32
CA PRO A 321 17.11 -13.76 2.44
C PRO A 321 16.54 -14.13 1.07
N ARG A 322 15.55 -13.38 0.58
CA ARG A 322 14.92 -13.54 -0.74
C ARG A 322 15.15 -12.29 -1.60
N ASP A 323 15.80 -12.46 -2.75
CA ASP A 323 16.14 -11.35 -3.67
C ASP A 323 14.93 -10.87 -4.49
N ILE A 324 14.05 -10.10 -3.85
CA ILE A 324 12.84 -9.54 -4.50
C ILE A 324 13.21 -8.55 -5.60
N ALA A 325 14.19 -7.69 -5.35
CA ALA A 325 14.62 -6.65 -6.30
C ALA A 325 15.29 -7.27 -7.54
N GLY A 326 16.08 -8.32 -7.35
CA GLY A 326 16.69 -9.05 -8.44
C GLY A 326 15.66 -9.79 -9.29
N ALA A 327 14.75 -10.54 -8.66
CA ALA A 327 13.64 -11.21 -9.35
C ALA A 327 12.82 -10.22 -10.21
N TYR A 328 12.66 -8.98 -9.73
CA TYR A 328 11.97 -7.93 -10.47
C TYR A 328 12.68 -7.58 -11.77
N TRP A 329 13.98 -7.34 -11.74
CA TRP A 329 14.73 -7.02 -12.95
C TRP A 329 14.91 -8.23 -13.86
N ASP A 330 15.11 -9.42 -13.31
CA ASP A 330 15.24 -10.65 -14.09
C ASP A 330 14.00 -10.93 -14.94
N GLY A 331 12.80 -10.67 -14.42
CA GLY A 331 11.57 -10.83 -15.22
C GLY A 331 11.33 -9.73 -16.27
N LEU A 332 12.12 -8.66 -16.28
CA LEU A 332 12.01 -7.56 -17.24
C LEU A 332 13.00 -7.68 -18.41
N LEU A 333 14.19 -8.25 -18.14
CA LEU A 333 15.28 -8.42 -19.10
C LEU A 333 14.98 -9.52 -20.13
#